data_AF-A0AAD5ZR80-F1
#
_entry.id   AF-A0AAD5ZR80-F1
#
_cell.length_a   1.000
_cell.length_b   1.000
_cell.length_c   1.000
_cell.angle_alpha   90.00
_cell.angle_beta   90.00
_cell.angle_gamma   90.00
#
_symmetry.space_group_name_H-M   'P 1'
#
loop_
_entity.id
_entity.type
_entity.pdbx_description
1 polymer ?
#
loop_
_entity_poly.entity_id
_entity_poly.type
_entity_poly.pdbx_seq_one_letter_code
_entity_poly.pdbx_strand_id
1 'polypeptide(L)'
;MIPMPDFSAFNEIDLVVAQLPCRRPEAGWNRDVFRLQVHLVAASLAVKKGRRNKKGAVKLVFTSRCEPMRDLFRCDDLVKKDGTWWMYEVDVIQLEDKVRSPPGTCELISPLHDEGQNKGFDAGKFKPLPSHRQQREAYVTVLHSSDTYVCGAITLAHSIRKVGSTRDLVLLHDEFINPSQLRALRNVGWSPRKIERIHNPHPRSDGRFEYNYSKFHIFGLTEYDKIVFLDADIVILRNLDMLFNFPSISARGDHNELFNSGVMIVEPSNCTFNTFMLNINNVKSYNGGDQGFFNEMFIWWHRLPRRTNFFKMIWANTTEEKLKFDSAFLADPPQLYAIHYFGLKPWMCYRDYDCNWDLETGRGFANDEAHWRWWRVYDEMDEGLKKMCRLSVKQKKNLNHFRLQASKMRYSDEHWKWNITDPRKDL
;
A
#
# COMPACT_ATOMS: atom_id res chain seq x y z
N MET A 1 14.03 0.13 22.64
CA MET A 1 14.28 -1.29 22.30
C MET A 1 13.41 -2.19 23.16
N ILE A 2 12.76 -3.19 22.57
CA ILE A 2 12.04 -4.23 23.30
C ILE A 2 13.08 -5.15 23.97
N PRO A 3 12.99 -5.44 25.28
CA PRO A 3 13.96 -6.30 25.96
C PRO A 3 13.97 -7.71 25.35
N MET A 4 15.15 -8.23 25.02
CA MET A 4 15.34 -9.56 24.45
C MET A 4 16.26 -10.39 25.37
N PRO A 5 15.99 -11.69 25.56
CA PRO A 5 16.88 -12.55 26.33
C PRO A 5 18.20 -12.78 25.59
N ASP A 6 19.24 -13.14 26.33
CA ASP A 6 20.45 -13.65 25.72
C ASP A 6 20.20 -15.07 25.15
N PHE A 7 20.20 -15.16 23.83
CA PHE A 7 20.00 -16.42 23.14
C PHE A 7 21.25 -17.32 23.18
N SER A 8 22.41 -16.80 23.58
CA SER A 8 23.66 -17.58 23.62
C SER A 8 23.58 -18.77 24.58
N ALA A 9 22.79 -18.64 25.65
CA ALA A 9 22.58 -19.65 26.68
C ALA A 9 21.83 -20.91 26.21
N PHE A 10 21.24 -20.89 25.02
CA PHE A 10 20.44 -22.01 24.51
C PHE A 10 21.24 -22.83 23.49
N ASN A 11 21.14 -24.16 23.60
CA ASN A 11 21.58 -25.10 22.56
C ASN A 11 20.55 -25.17 21.43
N GLU A 12 20.71 -26.09 20.48
CA GLU A 12 19.68 -26.38 19.48
C GLU A 12 18.37 -26.84 20.17
N ILE A 13 17.23 -26.35 19.70
CA ILE A 13 15.90 -26.58 20.29
C ILE A 13 14.98 -27.24 19.25
N ASP A 14 14.41 -28.40 19.57
CA ASP A 14 13.44 -29.08 18.69
C ASP A 14 12.07 -28.39 18.63
N LEU A 15 11.68 -27.69 19.71
CA LEU A 15 10.37 -27.06 19.84
C LEU A 15 10.44 -25.80 20.74
N VAL A 16 9.99 -24.66 20.21
CA VAL A 16 9.80 -23.44 21.01
C VAL A 16 8.37 -23.40 21.54
N VAL A 17 8.20 -23.29 22.87
CA VAL A 17 6.89 -23.18 23.51
C VAL A 17 6.79 -21.83 24.22
N ALA A 18 5.72 -21.08 23.98
CA ALA A 18 5.48 -19.79 24.63
C ALA A 18 4.01 -19.61 25.03
N GLN A 19 3.77 -19.08 26.24
CA GLN A 19 2.44 -18.70 26.68
C GLN A 19 2.17 -17.25 26.29
N LEU A 20 1.09 -17.00 25.55
CA LEU A 20 0.75 -15.64 25.10
C LEU A 20 -0.38 -15.05 25.95
N PRO A 21 -0.19 -13.82 26.49
CA PRO A 21 -1.25 -13.10 27.20
C PRO A 21 -2.42 -12.82 26.26
N CYS A 22 -3.65 -12.98 26.74
CA CYS A 22 -4.86 -12.76 25.96
C CYS A 22 -5.90 -12.03 26.80
N ARG A 23 -6.12 -10.76 26.46
CA ARG A 23 -7.04 -9.84 27.14
C ARG A 23 -8.40 -9.70 26.44
N ARG A 24 -8.73 -10.56 25.46
CA ARG A 24 -10.06 -10.54 24.83
C ARG A 24 -11.17 -10.65 25.91
N PRO A 25 -12.27 -9.88 25.80
CA PRO A 25 -12.64 -9.01 24.68
C PRO A 25 -12.21 -7.53 24.81
N GLU A 26 -11.26 -7.18 25.68
CA GLU A 26 -10.81 -5.80 25.87
C GLU A 26 -10.40 -5.14 24.54
N ALA A 27 -10.79 -3.87 24.35
CA ALA A 27 -10.40 -3.10 23.17
C ALA A 27 -8.86 -2.99 23.10
N GLY A 28 -8.30 -3.20 21.91
CA GLY A 28 -6.85 -3.15 21.71
C GLY A 28 -6.07 -4.34 22.27
N TRP A 29 -6.72 -5.47 22.63
CA TRP A 29 -6.03 -6.69 23.08
C TRP A 29 -4.94 -7.19 22.12
N ASN A 30 -5.08 -6.89 20.82
CA ASN A 30 -4.15 -7.24 19.76
C ASN A 30 -2.96 -6.26 19.64
N ARG A 31 -3.02 -5.12 20.33
CA ARG A 31 -1.98 -4.08 20.41
C ARG A 31 -1.16 -4.14 21.71
N ASP A 32 -1.29 -5.22 22.49
CA ASP A 32 -0.55 -5.41 23.74
C ASP A 32 0.96 -5.58 23.49
N VAL A 33 1.77 -4.69 24.05
CA VAL A 33 3.24 -4.66 23.84
C VAL A 33 3.93 -5.88 24.47
N PHE A 34 3.44 -6.36 25.61
CA PHE A 34 3.99 -7.56 26.25
C PHE A 34 3.69 -8.80 25.39
N ARG A 35 2.48 -8.89 24.83
CA ARG A 35 2.13 -9.90 23.83
C ARG A 35 3.10 -9.85 22.66
N LEU A 36 3.34 -8.68 22.07
CA LEU A 36 4.31 -8.51 20.98
C LEU A 36 5.71 -9.00 21.38
N GLN A 37 6.20 -8.61 22.56
CA GLN A 37 7.50 -9.04 23.07
C GLN A 37 7.62 -10.57 23.13
N VAL A 38 6.61 -11.27 23.66
CA VAL A 38 6.65 -12.74 23.72
C VAL A 38 6.72 -13.37 22.32
N HIS A 39 5.98 -12.82 21.35
CA HIS A 39 6.06 -13.27 19.96
C HIS A 39 7.46 -13.09 19.37
N LEU A 40 8.07 -11.91 19.57
CA LEU A 40 9.41 -11.60 19.06
C LEU A 40 10.49 -12.47 19.72
N VAL A 41 10.38 -12.75 21.02
CA VAL A 41 11.29 -13.66 21.73
C VAL A 41 11.18 -15.08 21.16
N ALA A 42 9.95 -15.60 21.00
CA ALA A 42 9.73 -16.93 20.46
C ALA A 42 10.23 -17.06 19.02
N ALA A 43 9.93 -16.08 18.16
CA ALA A 43 10.40 -16.05 16.78
C ALA A 43 11.92 -15.95 16.68
N SER A 44 12.54 -15.08 17.47
CA SER A 44 14.00 -14.90 17.49
C SER A 44 14.72 -16.15 17.99
N LEU A 45 14.17 -16.83 19.01
CA LEU A 45 14.70 -18.10 19.50
C LEU A 45 14.60 -19.18 18.43
N ALA A 46 13.45 -19.28 17.75
CA ALA A 46 13.24 -20.26 16.69
C ALA A 46 14.19 -20.04 15.50
N VAL A 47 14.41 -18.79 15.09
CA VAL A 47 15.36 -18.45 14.01
C VAL A 47 16.80 -18.79 14.40
N LYS A 48 17.22 -18.42 15.61
CA LYS A 48 18.63 -18.55 16.05
C LYS A 48 19.02 -19.95 16.49
N LYS A 49 18.09 -20.69 17.09
CA LYS A 49 18.35 -21.95 17.81
C LYS A 49 17.41 -23.09 17.43
N GLY A 50 16.36 -22.84 16.65
CA GLY A 50 15.40 -23.86 16.28
C GLY A 50 15.99 -24.90 15.33
N ARG A 51 15.76 -26.18 15.64
CA ARG A 51 16.12 -27.29 14.76
C ARG A 51 15.26 -27.27 13.51
N ARG A 52 15.92 -27.20 12.35
CA ARG A 52 15.26 -27.11 11.05
C ARG A 52 14.91 -28.50 10.54
N ASN A 53 13.70 -28.68 10.03
CA ASN A 53 13.30 -29.90 9.34
C ASN A 53 13.87 -29.94 7.91
N LYS A 54 13.60 -31.00 7.14
CA LYS A 54 14.08 -31.16 5.75
C LYS A 54 13.64 -30.03 4.80
N LYS A 55 12.58 -29.29 5.14
CA LYS A 55 12.06 -28.16 4.37
C LYS A 55 12.60 -26.81 4.87
N GLY A 56 13.48 -26.80 5.86
CA GLY A 56 14.00 -25.56 6.46
C GLY A 56 13.07 -24.93 7.50
N ALA A 57 11.98 -25.61 7.91
CA ALA A 57 11.01 -25.08 8.85
C ALA A 57 11.30 -25.49 10.31
N VAL A 58 10.87 -24.66 11.26
CA VAL A 58 10.99 -24.84 12.71
C VAL A 58 9.62 -24.95 13.37
N LYS A 59 9.56 -25.66 14.50
CA LYS A 59 8.31 -25.88 15.25
C LYS A 59 8.15 -24.85 16.37
N LEU A 60 6.99 -24.20 16.39
CA LEU A 60 6.57 -23.32 17.49
C LEU A 60 5.21 -23.73 18.02
N VAL A 61 5.03 -23.63 19.32
CA VAL A 61 3.75 -23.86 20.00
C VAL A 61 3.43 -22.69 20.90
N PHE A 62 2.23 -22.14 20.74
CA PHE A 62 1.71 -21.08 21.59
C PHE A 62 0.53 -21.59 22.41
N THR A 63 0.50 -21.23 23.70
CA THR A 63 -0.68 -21.43 24.56
C THR A 63 -1.40 -20.11 24.77
N SER A 64 -2.61 -19.98 24.22
CA SER A 64 -3.43 -18.77 24.32
C SER A 64 -4.88 -18.99 23.87
N ARG A 65 -5.81 -18.23 24.46
CA ARG A 65 -7.18 -18.11 23.92
C ARG A 65 -7.24 -17.23 22.66
N CYS A 66 -6.22 -16.38 22.46
CA CYS A 66 -6.13 -15.46 21.34
C CYS A 66 -5.19 -16.03 20.27
N GLU A 67 -5.60 -15.95 19.01
CA GLU A 67 -4.76 -16.31 17.87
C GLU A 67 -3.42 -15.56 17.89
N PRO A 68 -2.28 -16.25 17.77
CA PRO A 68 -0.96 -15.62 17.60
C PRO A 68 -0.97 -14.56 16.49
N MET A 69 -0.09 -13.57 16.60
CA MET A 69 -0.03 -12.45 15.64
C MET A 69 0.22 -12.99 14.23
N ARG A 70 -0.79 -12.85 13.37
CA ARG A 70 -0.79 -13.36 12.00
C ARG A 70 0.31 -12.75 11.14
N ASP A 71 0.63 -11.51 11.43
CA ASP A 71 1.71 -10.78 10.78
C ASP A 71 3.06 -11.51 10.94
N LEU A 72 3.28 -12.16 12.09
CA LEU A 72 4.51 -12.92 12.37
C LEU A 72 4.35 -14.40 12.05
N PHE A 73 3.22 -15.01 12.43
CA PHE A 73 2.90 -16.42 12.24
C PHE A 73 1.72 -16.57 11.31
N ARG A 74 1.99 -16.91 10.04
CA ARG A 74 0.93 -16.99 9.03
C ARG A 74 0.01 -18.15 9.36
N CYS A 75 -1.27 -18.00 9.03
CA CYS A 75 -2.20 -19.11 9.18
C CYS A 75 -1.94 -20.25 8.17
N ASP A 76 -1.17 -20.00 7.10
CA ASP A 76 -0.64 -21.05 6.22
C ASP A 76 0.34 -21.99 6.95
N ASP A 77 1.02 -21.49 7.98
CA ASP A 77 2.01 -22.23 8.77
C ASP A 77 1.37 -22.99 9.95
N LEU A 78 0.06 -22.79 10.19
CA LEU A 78 -0.67 -23.42 11.29
C LEU A 78 -0.89 -24.90 10.99
N VAL A 79 -0.27 -25.76 11.79
CA VAL A 79 -0.39 -27.23 11.68
C VAL A 79 -1.63 -27.74 12.39
N LYS A 80 -1.85 -27.30 13.63
CA LYS A 80 -2.97 -27.74 14.46
C LYS A 80 -3.35 -26.68 15.49
N LYS A 81 -4.65 -26.53 15.72
CA LYS A 81 -5.22 -25.85 16.88
C LYS A 81 -5.96 -26.87 17.75
N ASP A 82 -5.65 -26.91 19.03
CA ASP A 82 -6.28 -27.80 20.01
C ASP A 82 -6.59 -27.05 21.30
N GLY A 83 -7.86 -26.64 21.50
CA GLY A 83 -8.24 -25.74 22.57
C GLY A 83 -7.46 -24.41 22.52
N THR A 84 -6.59 -24.19 23.50
CA THR A 84 -5.70 -23.01 23.60
C THR A 84 -4.32 -23.24 22.98
N TRP A 85 -4.02 -24.43 22.47
CA TRP A 85 -2.75 -24.77 21.85
C TRP A 85 -2.76 -24.45 20.36
N TRP A 86 -1.75 -23.73 19.89
CA TRP A 86 -1.55 -23.37 18.48
C TRP A 86 -0.17 -23.84 18.05
N MET A 87 -0.11 -24.82 17.14
CA MET A 87 1.15 -25.39 16.64
C MET A 87 1.43 -24.89 15.22
N TYR A 88 2.64 -24.38 15.02
CA TYR A 88 3.11 -23.88 13.73
C TYR A 88 4.37 -24.62 13.27
N GLU A 89 4.50 -24.80 11.95
CA GLU A 89 5.74 -25.15 11.28
C GLU A 89 6.10 -24.01 10.32
N VAL A 90 7.08 -23.20 10.69
CA VAL A 90 7.37 -21.92 10.02
C VAL A 90 8.70 -22.02 9.28
N ASP A 91 8.72 -21.60 8.02
CA ASP A 91 9.97 -21.45 7.26
C ASP A 91 10.91 -20.44 7.94
N VAL A 92 12.13 -20.87 8.26
CA VAL A 92 13.08 -20.03 9.02
C VAL A 92 13.52 -18.80 8.24
N ILE A 93 13.64 -18.90 6.91
CA ILE A 93 14.07 -17.77 6.08
C ILE A 93 13.01 -16.67 6.12
N GLN A 94 11.73 -17.02 5.93
CA GLN A 94 10.63 -16.06 6.02
C GLN A 94 10.50 -15.45 7.43
N LEU A 95 10.69 -16.26 8.48
CA LEU A 95 10.64 -15.76 9.85
C LEU A 95 11.84 -14.86 10.18
N GLU A 96 13.02 -15.17 9.64
CA GLU A 96 14.24 -14.38 9.81
C GLU A 96 14.11 -12.99 9.17
N ASP A 97 13.58 -12.90 7.95
CA ASP A 97 13.33 -11.61 7.28
C ASP A 97 12.42 -10.70 8.10
N LYS A 98 11.43 -11.29 8.77
CA LYS A 98 10.50 -10.63 9.69
C LYS A 98 11.17 -10.13 10.98
N VAL A 99 11.95 -10.97 11.67
CA VAL A 99 12.57 -10.57 12.96
C VAL A 99 13.82 -9.69 12.81
N ARG A 100 14.48 -9.69 11.64
CA ARG A 100 15.59 -8.77 11.33
C ARG A 100 15.10 -7.35 11.04
N SER A 101 13.84 -7.21 10.65
CA SER A 101 13.22 -5.93 10.36
C SER A 101 12.77 -5.26 11.67
N PRO A 102 12.98 -3.94 11.84
CA PRO A 102 12.49 -3.22 13.00
C PRO A 102 10.97 -3.45 13.19
N PRO A 103 10.52 -3.77 14.42
CA PRO A 103 9.11 -4.00 14.67
C PRO A 103 8.35 -2.67 14.75
N GLY A 104 7.23 -2.59 14.02
CA GLY A 104 6.26 -1.51 14.17
C GLY A 104 6.60 -0.23 13.43
N THR A 105 6.09 0.88 13.97
CA THR A 105 5.83 2.12 13.21
C THR A 105 6.88 3.21 13.38
N CYS A 106 7.80 3.06 14.34
CA CYS A 106 8.73 4.10 14.72
C CYS A 106 9.99 4.13 13.83
N GLU A 107 10.52 2.96 13.50
CA GLU A 107 11.79 2.80 12.79
C GLU A 107 11.54 2.38 11.34
N LEU A 108 12.33 2.93 10.42
CA LEU A 108 12.27 2.54 9.01
C LEU A 108 12.91 1.16 8.84
N ILE A 109 12.30 0.31 8.01
CA ILE A 109 12.85 -1.02 7.69
C ILE A 109 14.22 -0.94 6.98
N SER A 110 14.51 0.20 6.36
CA SER A 110 15.80 0.50 5.75
C SER A 110 16.27 1.87 6.22
N PRO A 111 17.58 2.06 6.50
CA PRO A 111 18.16 3.37 6.79
C PRO A 111 18.23 4.21 5.51
N LEU A 112 17.09 4.61 4.97
CA LEU A 112 17.04 5.83 4.20
C LEU A 112 17.10 6.96 5.22
N HIS A 113 18.16 7.77 5.16
CA HIS A 113 18.11 9.09 5.77
C HIS A 113 16.97 9.84 5.08
N ASP A 114 15.89 10.13 5.80
CA ASP A 114 14.81 11.02 5.33
C ASP A 114 15.37 12.43 5.00
N GLU A 115 16.56 12.75 5.53
CA GLU A 115 17.30 13.99 5.30
C GLU A 115 17.93 14.05 3.90
N GLY A 116 17.36 14.89 3.03
CA GLY A 116 18.02 15.86 2.12
C GLY A 116 19.18 15.47 1.18
N GLN A 117 19.78 14.27 1.30
CA GLN A 117 20.92 13.86 0.49
C GLN A 117 20.42 13.01 -0.67
N ASN A 118 20.84 13.37 -1.89
CA ASN A 118 20.64 12.65 -3.15
C ASN A 118 21.30 11.25 -3.18
N LYS A 119 21.58 10.63 -2.03
CA LYS A 119 22.10 9.26 -1.97
C LYS A 119 20.97 8.31 -2.36
N GLY A 120 21.20 7.54 -3.43
CA GLY A 120 20.29 6.49 -3.87
C GLY A 120 20.01 5.47 -2.76
N PHE A 121 18.94 4.69 -2.93
CA PHE A 121 18.64 3.60 -2.01
C PHE A 121 19.76 2.56 -2.04
N ASP A 122 20.46 2.39 -0.92
CA ASP A 122 21.47 1.34 -0.76
C ASP A 122 20.78 0.01 -0.45
N ALA A 123 20.29 -0.65 -1.50
CA ALA A 123 19.70 -2.00 -1.43
C ALA A 123 20.69 -3.05 -0.90
N GLY A 124 21.99 -2.73 -0.83
CA GLY A 124 23.03 -3.65 -0.36
C GLY A 124 22.89 -4.05 1.11
N LYS A 125 22.24 -3.22 1.94
CA LYS A 125 22.06 -3.49 3.38
C LYS A 125 20.87 -4.38 3.72
N PHE A 126 19.89 -4.50 2.82
CA PHE A 126 18.72 -5.36 2.97
C PHE A 126 18.61 -6.25 1.73
N LYS A 127 19.55 -7.18 1.60
CA LYS A 127 19.41 -8.29 0.65
C LYS A 127 18.52 -9.35 1.30
N PRO A 128 17.44 -9.81 0.63
CA PRO A 128 16.70 -10.96 1.11
C PRO A 128 17.67 -12.13 1.24
N LEU A 129 17.38 -13.01 2.20
CA LEU A 129 18.13 -14.26 2.31
C LEU A 129 17.99 -15.05 1.00
N PRO A 130 19.06 -15.75 0.54
CA PRO A 130 19.02 -16.46 -0.72
C PRO A 130 17.88 -17.48 -0.74
N SER A 131 16.90 -17.28 -1.63
CA SER A 131 15.89 -18.29 -1.95
C SER A 131 16.43 -19.22 -3.04
N HIS A 132 16.23 -20.52 -2.89
CA HIS A 132 16.60 -21.53 -3.89
C HIS A 132 15.70 -21.51 -5.15
N ARG A 133 14.66 -20.68 -5.17
CA ARG A 133 13.71 -20.54 -6.29
C ARG A 133 13.58 -19.08 -6.71
N GLN A 134 13.52 -18.84 -8.03
CA GLN A 134 13.15 -17.55 -8.60
C GLN A 134 11.77 -17.14 -8.07
N GLN A 135 11.70 -16.02 -7.35
CA GLN A 135 10.44 -15.53 -6.80
C GLN A 135 9.55 -14.97 -7.92
N ARG A 136 8.29 -15.35 -7.89
CA ARG A 136 7.25 -14.81 -8.77
C ARG A 136 6.73 -13.53 -8.15
N GLU A 137 6.96 -12.41 -8.84
CA GLU A 137 6.75 -11.07 -8.30
C GLU A 137 5.92 -10.22 -9.26
N ALA A 138 4.95 -9.48 -8.72
CA ALA A 138 4.09 -8.59 -9.50
C ALA A 138 3.81 -7.26 -8.81
N TYR A 139 3.71 -6.20 -9.60
CA TYR A 139 2.93 -5.02 -9.21
C TYR A 139 1.46 -5.28 -9.45
N VAL A 140 0.63 -4.90 -8.49
CA VAL A 140 -0.81 -5.17 -8.52
C VAL A 140 -1.58 -3.87 -8.30
N THR A 141 -2.63 -3.64 -9.10
CA THR A 141 -3.62 -2.58 -8.85
C THR A 141 -5.04 -3.14 -8.96
N VAL A 142 -6.02 -2.40 -8.43
CA VAL A 142 -7.43 -2.80 -8.42
C VAL A 142 -8.28 -1.65 -8.94
N LEU A 143 -9.13 -1.93 -9.92
CA LEU A 143 -10.17 -1.02 -10.41
C LEU A 143 -11.54 -1.60 -10.06
N HIS A 144 -12.38 -0.84 -9.38
CA HIS A 144 -13.75 -1.26 -9.05
C HIS A 144 -14.72 -0.09 -9.10
N SER A 145 -16.01 -0.39 -9.25
CA SER A 145 -17.16 0.51 -9.18
C SER A 145 -17.25 1.59 -10.26
N SER A 146 -16.18 1.83 -11.03
CA SER A 146 -16.09 2.94 -11.98
C SER A 146 -14.93 2.75 -12.95
N ASP A 147 -15.08 3.26 -14.16
CA ASP A 147 -14.01 3.34 -15.15
C ASP A 147 -13.15 4.61 -15.03
N THR A 148 -13.50 5.52 -14.11
CA THR A 148 -12.80 6.81 -13.91
C THR A 148 -11.32 6.66 -13.57
N TYR A 149 -10.91 5.50 -13.06
CA TYR A 149 -9.50 5.22 -12.70
C TYR A 149 -8.72 4.50 -13.81
N VAL A 150 -9.32 4.20 -14.96
CA VAL A 150 -8.61 3.59 -16.10
C VAL A 150 -7.43 4.45 -16.54
N CYS A 151 -7.62 5.77 -16.64
CA CYS A 151 -6.52 6.68 -16.97
C CYS A 151 -5.37 6.59 -15.96
N GLY A 152 -5.69 6.60 -14.66
CA GLY A 152 -4.71 6.44 -13.58
C GLY A 152 -3.93 5.13 -13.68
N ALA A 153 -4.63 4.00 -13.89
CA ALA A 153 -4.00 2.70 -14.07
C ALA A 153 -3.08 2.65 -15.29
N ILE A 154 -3.45 3.30 -16.40
CA ILE A 154 -2.58 3.39 -17.59
C ILE A 154 -1.33 4.19 -17.28
N THR A 155 -1.46 5.37 -16.68
CA THR A 155 -0.33 6.21 -16.27
C THR A 155 0.58 5.46 -15.29
N LEU A 156 0.00 4.70 -14.35
CA LEU A 156 0.73 3.88 -13.39
C LEU A 156 1.60 2.83 -14.11
N ALA A 157 1.03 2.00 -14.99
CA ALA A 157 1.81 1.01 -15.74
C ALA A 157 2.90 1.64 -16.61
N HIS A 158 2.56 2.71 -17.33
CA HIS A 158 3.54 3.45 -18.13
C HIS A 158 4.72 3.92 -17.26
N SER A 159 4.43 4.51 -16.10
CA SER A 159 5.46 5.01 -15.18
C SER A 159 6.34 3.89 -14.59
N ILE A 160 5.78 2.72 -14.27
CA ILE A 160 6.52 1.55 -13.79
C ILE A 160 7.49 1.03 -14.87
N ARG A 161 7.02 0.92 -16.12
CA ARG A 161 7.85 0.45 -17.24
C ARG A 161 8.93 1.45 -17.62
N LYS A 162 8.62 2.76 -17.58
CA LYS A 162 9.58 3.82 -17.85
C LYS A 162 10.79 3.78 -16.92
N VAL A 163 10.59 3.45 -15.65
CA VAL A 163 11.69 3.32 -14.68
C VAL A 163 12.40 1.96 -14.73
N GLY A 164 12.13 1.16 -15.77
CA GLY A 164 12.88 -0.06 -16.11
C GLY A 164 12.44 -1.32 -15.36
N SER A 165 11.29 -1.32 -14.68
CA SER A 165 10.83 -2.56 -14.02
C SER A 165 10.37 -3.60 -15.03
N THR A 166 10.78 -4.85 -14.81
CA THR A 166 10.43 -6.02 -15.62
C THR A 166 9.42 -6.93 -14.94
N ARG A 167 8.95 -6.60 -13.74
CA ARG A 167 8.00 -7.41 -12.98
C ARG A 167 6.65 -7.52 -13.68
N ASP A 168 5.90 -8.54 -13.31
CA ASP A 168 4.54 -8.72 -13.83
C ASP A 168 3.66 -7.54 -13.40
N LEU A 169 2.72 -7.17 -14.26
CA LEU A 169 1.71 -6.14 -13.95
C LEU A 169 0.35 -6.82 -13.94
N VAL A 170 -0.30 -6.91 -12.78
CA VAL A 170 -1.62 -7.52 -12.63
C VAL A 170 -2.65 -6.46 -12.26
N LEU A 171 -3.75 -6.41 -12.99
CA LEU A 171 -4.85 -5.50 -12.71
C LEU A 171 -6.10 -6.30 -12.40
N LEU A 172 -6.61 -6.17 -11.18
CA LEU A 172 -7.91 -6.73 -10.82
C LEU A 172 -9.00 -5.74 -11.22
N HIS A 173 -10.05 -6.20 -11.87
CA HIS A 173 -11.17 -5.35 -12.25
C HIS A 173 -12.53 -6.03 -12.10
N ASP A 174 -13.58 -5.25 -11.95
CA ASP A 174 -14.96 -5.75 -11.97
C ASP A 174 -15.61 -5.55 -13.36
N GLU A 175 -16.94 -5.67 -13.43
CA GLU A 175 -17.73 -5.51 -14.65
C GLU A 175 -17.76 -4.08 -15.25
N PHE A 176 -17.26 -3.05 -14.55
CA PHE A 176 -17.38 -1.66 -15.02
C PHE A 176 -16.32 -1.27 -16.06
N ILE A 177 -15.33 -2.12 -16.31
CA ILE A 177 -14.28 -1.84 -17.30
C ILE A 177 -14.66 -2.47 -18.64
N ASN A 178 -14.88 -1.63 -19.64
CA ASN A 178 -15.38 -2.07 -20.94
C ASN A 178 -14.28 -2.71 -21.82
N PRO A 179 -14.64 -3.43 -22.90
CA PRO A 179 -13.66 -4.12 -23.74
C PRO A 179 -12.58 -3.23 -24.38
N SER A 180 -12.89 -1.98 -24.71
CA SER A 180 -11.89 -1.05 -25.28
C SER A 180 -10.87 -0.61 -24.24
N GLN A 181 -11.32 -0.35 -23.01
CA GLN A 181 -10.47 -0.04 -21.87
C GLN A 181 -9.59 -1.24 -21.50
N LEU A 182 -10.15 -2.46 -21.48
CA LEU A 182 -9.37 -3.68 -21.26
C LEU A 182 -8.28 -3.89 -22.32
N ARG A 183 -8.54 -3.55 -23.59
CA ARG A 183 -7.49 -3.58 -24.63
C ARG A 183 -6.40 -2.54 -24.35
N ALA A 184 -6.76 -1.31 -23.99
CA ALA A 184 -5.78 -0.28 -23.64
C ALA A 184 -4.92 -0.68 -22.43
N LEU A 185 -5.53 -1.25 -21.39
CA LEU A 185 -4.83 -1.77 -20.21
C LEU A 185 -3.86 -2.89 -20.56
N ARG A 186 -4.24 -3.83 -21.45
CA ARG A 186 -3.32 -4.85 -21.97
C ARG A 186 -2.16 -4.25 -22.76
N ASN A 187 -2.44 -3.27 -23.62
CA ASN A 187 -1.43 -2.64 -24.47
C ASN A 187 -0.35 -1.92 -23.65
N VAL A 188 -0.70 -1.29 -22.53
CA VAL A 188 0.28 -0.66 -21.63
C VAL A 188 0.97 -1.66 -20.70
N GLY A 189 0.59 -2.94 -20.76
CA GLY A 189 1.30 -4.05 -20.12
C GLY A 189 0.60 -4.68 -18.92
N TRP A 190 -0.60 -4.23 -18.52
CA TRP A 190 -1.36 -4.92 -17.49
C TRP A 190 -1.85 -6.29 -17.99
N SER A 191 -1.95 -7.25 -17.09
CA SER A 191 -2.72 -8.48 -17.23
C SER A 191 -4.04 -8.34 -16.46
N PRO A 192 -5.16 -7.93 -17.11
CA PRO A 192 -6.43 -7.74 -16.44
C PRO A 192 -7.04 -9.07 -16.00
N ARG A 193 -7.57 -9.12 -14.78
CA ARG A 193 -8.25 -10.28 -14.19
C ARG A 193 -9.57 -9.82 -13.61
N LYS A 194 -10.66 -10.43 -14.09
CA LYS A 194 -11.98 -10.10 -13.58
C LYS A 194 -12.16 -10.68 -12.17
N ILE A 195 -12.65 -9.88 -11.24
CA ILE A 195 -12.98 -10.25 -9.87
C ILE A 195 -14.45 -9.93 -9.59
N GLU A 196 -15.01 -10.59 -8.58
CA GLU A 196 -16.30 -10.23 -8.01
C GLU A 196 -16.11 -9.13 -6.96
N ARG A 197 -16.97 -8.11 -7.01
CA ARG A 197 -16.94 -7.04 -6.02
C ARG A 197 -17.27 -7.57 -4.63
N ILE A 198 -16.52 -7.12 -3.63
CA ILE A 198 -16.78 -7.43 -2.23
C ILE A 198 -17.45 -6.22 -1.58
N HIS A 199 -18.70 -6.41 -1.17
CA HIS A 199 -19.45 -5.39 -0.44
C HIS A 199 -18.89 -5.21 0.97
N ASN A 200 -18.64 -3.96 1.34
CA ASN A 200 -18.26 -3.55 2.69
C ASN A 200 -19.52 -3.39 3.55
N PRO A 201 -19.71 -4.19 4.61
CA PRO A 201 -20.89 -4.11 5.47
C PRO A 201 -20.91 -2.86 6.37
N HIS A 202 -19.78 -2.15 6.51
CA HIS A 202 -19.64 -0.96 7.33
C HIS A 202 -19.05 0.22 6.53
N PRO A 203 -19.67 0.61 5.39
CA PRO A 203 -19.16 1.72 4.59
C PRO A 203 -19.45 3.05 5.31
N ARG A 204 -18.88 4.14 4.77
CA ARG A 204 -19.26 5.47 5.27
C ARG A 204 -20.73 5.74 4.96
N SER A 205 -21.37 6.57 5.78
CA SER A 205 -22.81 6.89 5.66
C SER A 205 -23.20 7.54 4.33
N ASP A 206 -22.24 8.12 3.61
CA ASP A 206 -22.43 8.72 2.29
C ASP A 206 -22.17 7.74 1.12
N GLY A 207 -22.08 6.43 1.41
CA GLY A 207 -21.83 5.38 0.43
C GLY A 207 -20.37 5.29 -0.02
N ARG A 208 -19.47 6.15 0.48
CA ARG A 208 -18.04 5.99 0.18
C ARG A 208 -17.54 4.67 0.74
N PHE A 209 -16.68 4.04 -0.04
CA PHE A 209 -16.01 2.77 0.28
C PHE A 209 -16.91 1.53 0.32
N GLU A 210 -18.08 1.58 -0.30
CA GLU A 210 -19.01 0.44 -0.42
C GLU A 210 -18.36 -0.83 -1.00
N TYR A 211 -17.43 -0.69 -1.96
CA TYR A 211 -16.76 -1.83 -2.60
C TYR A 211 -15.24 -1.84 -2.45
N ASN A 212 -14.68 -1.00 -1.57
CA ASN A 212 -13.23 -0.94 -1.35
C ASN A 212 -12.65 -2.27 -0.85
N TYR A 213 -13.47 -3.11 -0.22
CA TYR A 213 -13.05 -4.45 0.20
C TYR A 213 -12.77 -5.40 -0.98
N SER A 214 -13.11 -5.02 -2.22
CA SER A 214 -12.64 -5.73 -3.42
C SER A 214 -11.10 -5.76 -3.51
N LYS A 215 -10.40 -4.85 -2.82
CA LYS A 215 -8.94 -4.90 -2.62
C LYS A 215 -8.48 -6.16 -1.88
N PHE A 216 -9.35 -6.89 -1.15
CA PHE A 216 -8.97 -8.14 -0.48
C PHE A 216 -8.48 -9.21 -1.46
N HIS A 217 -8.96 -9.20 -2.71
CA HIS A 217 -8.53 -10.15 -3.74
C HIS A 217 -7.02 -10.15 -4.01
N ILE A 218 -6.27 -9.08 -3.64
CA ILE A 218 -4.81 -9.07 -3.77
C ILE A 218 -4.15 -10.17 -2.93
N PHE A 219 -4.78 -10.56 -1.81
CA PHE A 219 -4.29 -11.64 -0.94
C PHE A 219 -4.57 -13.02 -1.53
N GLY A 220 -5.45 -13.15 -2.53
CA GLY A 220 -5.74 -14.41 -3.21
C GLY A 220 -4.78 -14.74 -4.37
N LEU A 221 -3.84 -13.85 -4.70
CA LEU A 221 -2.91 -13.98 -5.84
C LEU A 221 -1.75 -14.94 -5.56
N THR A 222 -2.08 -16.16 -5.12
CA THR A 222 -1.16 -17.19 -4.63
C THR A 222 -0.26 -17.82 -5.71
N GLU A 223 -0.46 -17.47 -6.98
CA GLU A 223 0.53 -17.73 -8.03
C GLU A 223 1.76 -16.83 -7.94
N TYR A 224 1.72 -15.77 -7.13
CA TYR A 224 2.87 -14.93 -6.82
C TYR A 224 3.37 -15.22 -5.41
N ASP A 225 4.68 -15.16 -5.23
CA ASP A 225 5.32 -15.33 -3.92
C ASP A 225 5.32 -13.99 -3.16
N LYS A 226 5.38 -12.87 -3.89
CA LYS A 226 5.29 -11.51 -3.33
C LYS A 226 4.69 -10.53 -4.32
N ILE A 227 3.88 -9.61 -3.83
CA ILE A 227 3.32 -8.52 -4.64
C ILE A 227 3.60 -7.16 -4.01
N VAL A 228 3.74 -6.14 -4.85
CA VAL A 228 3.66 -4.73 -4.44
C VAL A 228 2.34 -4.18 -4.96
N PHE A 229 1.40 -3.99 -4.04
CA PHE A 229 0.14 -3.33 -4.35
C PHE A 229 0.35 -1.82 -4.48
N LEU A 230 -0.23 -1.22 -5.52
CA LEU A 230 -0.22 0.21 -5.80
C LEU A 230 -1.65 0.67 -6.15
N ASP A 231 -2.17 1.67 -5.44
CA ASP A 231 -3.41 2.34 -5.84
C ASP A 231 -3.26 2.99 -7.23
N ALA A 232 -4.34 3.02 -8.01
CA ALA A 232 -4.33 3.51 -9.39
C ALA A 232 -4.12 5.04 -9.51
N ASP A 233 -4.09 5.75 -8.39
CA ASP A 233 -3.79 7.18 -8.27
C ASP A 233 -2.36 7.46 -7.78
N ILE A 234 -1.46 6.53 -8.06
CA ILE A 234 -0.03 6.65 -7.82
C ILE A 234 0.72 6.80 -9.15
N VAL A 235 1.77 7.61 -9.16
CA VAL A 235 2.74 7.72 -10.26
C VAL A 235 4.13 7.34 -9.76
N ILE A 236 4.83 6.49 -10.51
CA ILE A 236 6.19 6.04 -10.20
C ILE A 236 7.21 6.91 -10.92
N LEU A 237 8.16 7.46 -10.15
CA LEU A 237 9.22 8.35 -10.64
C LEU A 237 10.60 7.70 -10.60
N ARG A 238 10.78 6.64 -9.80
CA ARG A 238 12.00 5.82 -9.73
C ARG A 238 11.63 4.36 -9.54
N ASN A 239 12.51 3.46 -9.96
CA ASN A 239 12.31 2.02 -9.84
C ASN A 239 12.03 1.61 -8.37
N LEU A 240 10.95 0.85 -8.17
CA LEU A 240 10.48 0.37 -6.87
C LEU A 240 10.76 -1.14 -6.65
N ASP A 241 11.54 -1.80 -7.51
CA ASP A 241 11.74 -3.26 -7.48
C ASP A 241 12.44 -3.71 -6.19
N MET A 242 13.15 -2.80 -5.51
CA MET A 242 13.71 -3.10 -4.20
C MET A 242 12.65 -3.40 -3.13
N LEU A 243 11.40 -2.97 -3.32
CA LEU A 243 10.33 -3.23 -2.36
C LEU A 243 10.01 -4.72 -2.24
N PHE A 244 10.26 -5.52 -3.29
CA PHE A 244 10.10 -6.98 -3.24
C PHE A 244 11.09 -7.65 -2.29
N ASN A 245 12.08 -6.93 -1.76
CA ASN A 245 12.99 -7.49 -0.75
C ASN A 245 12.44 -7.39 0.68
N PHE A 246 11.33 -6.69 0.90
CA PHE A 246 10.77 -6.49 2.23
C PHE A 246 9.71 -7.52 2.60
N PRO A 247 9.53 -7.85 3.89
CA PRO A 247 8.50 -8.77 4.37
C PRO A 247 7.10 -8.16 4.32
N SER A 248 6.09 -9.02 4.26
CA SER A 248 4.68 -8.65 4.42
C SER A 248 4.32 -8.50 5.91
N ILE A 249 3.59 -7.48 6.36
CA ILE A 249 3.13 -6.28 5.62
C ILE A 249 4.16 -5.17 5.79
N SER A 250 4.62 -4.60 4.68
CA SER A 250 5.42 -3.37 4.68
C SER A 250 4.67 -2.27 3.94
N ALA A 251 4.59 -1.08 4.53
CA ALA A 251 3.83 0.05 3.99
C ALA A 251 4.37 1.39 4.50
N ARG A 252 3.91 2.51 3.92
CA ARG A 252 4.23 3.86 4.44
C ARG A 252 3.32 4.19 5.61
N GLY A 253 3.90 4.68 6.70
CA GLY A 253 3.13 5.12 7.87
C GLY A 253 2.24 6.31 7.57
N ASP A 254 1.00 6.29 8.05
CA ASP A 254 0.01 7.35 7.97
C ASP A 254 -0.04 8.15 9.28
N HIS A 255 -1.21 8.30 9.90
CA HIS A 255 -1.36 8.96 11.20
C HIS A 255 -1.12 7.97 12.34
N ASN A 256 -0.42 8.39 13.39
CA ASN A 256 -0.09 7.58 14.57
C ASN A 256 0.60 6.25 14.20
N GLU A 257 0.06 5.12 14.66
CA GLU A 257 0.59 3.77 14.41
C GLU A 257 -0.04 3.09 13.18
N LEU A 258 -0.74 3.85 12.35
CA LEU A 258 -1.46 3.32 11.18
C LEU A 258 -0.59 3.40 9.93
N PHE A 259 -0.80 2.49 8.99
CA PHE A 259 -0.21 2.56 7.66
C PHE A 259 -1.25 2.97 6.60
N ASN A 260 -0.76 3.52 5.50
CA ASN A 260 -1.56 3.78 4.32
C ASN A 260 -1.61 2.57 3.39
N SER A 261 -2.80 2.23 2.88
CA SER A 261 -3.00 1.05 2.03
C SER A 261 -2.81 1.30 0.52
N GLY A 262 -2.22 2.44 0.16
CA GLY A 262 -1.94 2.79 -1.23
C GLY A 262 -0.66 2.18 -1.79
N VAL A 263 0.33 1.91 -0.95
CA VAL A 263 1.52 1.11 -1.30
C VAL A 263 1.73 0.06 -0.22
N MET A 264 1.57 -1.21 -0.57
CA MET A 264 1.73 -2.32 0.38
C MET A 264 2.54 -3.46 -0.26
N ILE A 265 3.47 -4.00 0.51
CA ILE A 265 4.14 -5.26 0.19
C ILE A 265 3.34 -6.37 0.86
N VAL A 266 2.91 -7.35 0.06
CA VAL A 266 2.04 -8.44 0.49
C VAL A 266 2.61 -9.77 0.03
N GLU A 267 2.57 -10.77 0.91
CA GLU A 267 2.78 -12.18 0.59
C GLU A 267 1.39 -12.82 0.46
N PRO A 268 0.91 -13.10 -0.77
CA PRO A 268 -0.45 -13.61 -0.97
C PRO A 268 -0.69 -14.94 -0.24
N SER A 269 -1.88 -15.09 0.31
CA SER A 269 -2.33 -16.25 1.08
C SER A 269 -3.85 -16.37 1.02
N ASN A 270 -4.33 -17.50 0.47
CA ASN A 270 -5.75 -17.84 0.50
C ASN A 270 -6.28 -17.94 1.94
N CYS A 271 -5.44 -18.38 2.88
CA CYS A 271 -5.81 -18.44 4.29
C CYS A 271 -6.06 -17.04 4.88
N THR A 272 -5.21 -16.06 4.53
CA THR A 272 -5.42 -14.65 4.90
C THR A 272 -6.65 -14.06 4.23
N PHE A 273 -6.83 -14.27 2.92
CA PHE A 273 -8.04 -13.85 2.21
C PHE A 273 -9.32 -14.40 2.87
N ASN A 274 -9.38 -15.70 3.11
CA ASN A 274 -10.54 -16.35 3.75
C ASN A 274 -10.80 -15.79 5.15
N THR A 275 -9.75 -15.44 5.89
CA THR A 275 -9.90 -14.82 7.20
C THR A 275 -10.52 -13.44 7.10
N PHE A 276 -10.18 -12.64 6.10
CA PHE A 276 -10.83 -11.34 5.88
C PHE A 276 -12.31 -11.51 5.60
N MET A 277 -12.66 -12.47 4.75
CA MET A 277 -14.05 -12.80 4.44
C MET A 277 -14.82 -13.25 5.68
N LEU A 278 -14.22 -14.08 6.55
CA LEU A 278 -14.82 -14.50 7.82
C LEU A 278 -15.01 -13.37 8.83
N ASN A 279 -14.16 -12.35 8.79
CA ASN A 279 -14.17 -11.22 9.72
C ASN A 279 -14.83 -9.96 9.15
N ILE A 280 -15.34 -10.01 7.91
CA ILE A 280 -15.84 -8.85 7.17
C ILE A 280 -16.94 -8.08 7.95
N ASN A 281 -17.81 -8.80 8.65
CA ASN A 281 -18.90 -8.23 9.46
C ASN A 281 -18.46 -7.84 10.87
N ASN A 282 -17.40 -8.45 11.39
CA ASN A 282 -16.98 -8.34 12.79
C ASN A 282 -15.93 -7.26 13.01
N VAL A 283 -15.08 -7.01 12.00
CA VAL A 283 -14.03 -6.00 12.06
C VAL A 283 -14.57 -4.69 11.52
N LYS A 284 -14.64 -3.69 12.40
CA LYS A 284 -15.07 -2.35 12.06
C LYS A 284 -13.86 -1.52 11.62
N SER A 285 -13.82 -1.19 10.33
CA SER A 285 -12.82 -0.28 9.78
C SER A 285 -12.93 1.11 10.42
N TYR A 286 -11.84 1.64 10.96
CA TYR A 286 -11.85 2.95 11.64
C TYR A 286 -12.23 4.13 10.73
N ASN A 287 -11.99 4.00 9.41
CA ASN A 287 -12.34 5.03 8.42
C ASN A 287 -13.46 4.60 7.46
N GLY A 288 -13.97 3.37 7.64
CA GLY A 288 -14.99 2.76 6.79
C GLY A 288 -14.48 2.23 5.46
N GLY A 289 -13.17 2.23 5.19
CA GLY A 289 -12.55 1.72 3.95
C GLY A 289 -11.57 0.57 4.18
N ASP A 290 -10.90 0.14 3.11
CA ASP A 290 -9.92 -0.96 3.14
C ASP A 290 -8.72 -0.67 4.05
N GLN A 291 -8.19 0.56 4.04
CA GLN A 291 -7.08 0.96 4.91
C GLN A 291 -7.41 0.70 6.38
N GLY A 292 -8.62 1.07 6.81
CA GLY A 292 -9.03 0.86 8.19
C GLY A 292 -9.22 -0.61 8.52
N PHE A 293 -9.76 -1.41 7.62
CA PHE A 293 -9.86 -2.85 7.83
C PHE A 293 -8.49 -3.50 7.96
N PHE A 294 -7.55 -3.19 7.06
CA PHE A 294 -6.21 -3.76 7.10
C PHE A 294 -5.44 -3.36 8.37
N ASN A 295 -5.57 -2.13 8.86
CA ASN A 295 -4.95 -1.71 10.11
C ASN A 295 -5.58 -2.34 11.38
N GLU A 296 -6.78 -2.90 11.28
CA GLU A 296 -7.37 -3.70 12.37
C GLU A 296 -6.91 -5.17 12.30
N MET A 297 -6.70 -5.69 11.08
CA MET A 297 -6.25 -7.07 10.85
C MET A 297 -4.73 -7.24 11.04
N PHE A 298 -3.95 -6.22 10.69
CA PHE A 298 -2.49 -6.22 10.71
C PHE A 298 -1.99 -5.14 11.67
N ILE A 299 -1.69 -5.55 12.89
CA ILE A 299 -1.20 -4.65 13.94
C ILE A 299 0.32 -4.47 13.85
N TRP A 300 1.01 -5.51 13.39
CA TRP A 300 2.45 -5.49 13.22
C TRP A 300 2.80 -5.37 11.74
N TRP A 301 3.43 -4.26 11.38
CA TRP A 301 3.83 -3.96 10.01
C TRP A 301 5.18 -3.24 10.04
N HIS A 302 5.85 -3.17 8.88
CA HIS A 302 7.16 -2.56 8.77
C HIS A 302 7.11 -1.26 7.98
N ARG A 303 7.76 -0.22 8.53
CA ARG A 303 7.65 1.12 7.99
C ARG A 303 8.58 1.37 6.81
N LEU A 304 7.97 1.71 5.68
CA LEU A 304 8.64 2.21 4.49
C LEU A 304 8.94 3.71 4.60
N PRO A 305 10.02 4.17 3.93
CA PRO A 305 10.33 5.59 3.83
C PRO A 305 9.24 6.40 3.12
N ARG A 306 9.03 7.66 3.52
CA ARG A 306 7.95 8.49 2.96
C ARG A 306 8.05 8.68 1.44
N ARG A 307 9.27 8.64 0.88
CA ARG A 307 9.53 8.82 -0.55
C ARG A 307 8.98 7.68 -1.43
N THR A 308 8.67 6.51 -0.87
CA THR A 308 8.09 5.36 -1.60
C THR A 308 6.58 5.47 -1.79
N ASN A 309 5.93 6.39 -1.09
CA ASN A 309 4.50 6.68 -1.16
C ASN A 309 4.30 8.11 -0.63
N PHE A 310 4.71 9.10 -1.43
CA PHE A 310 4.73 10.50 -1.04
C PHE A 310 3.37 11.15 -1.34
N PHE A 311 2.68 11.66 -0.32
CA PHE A 311 1.31 12.11 -0.48
C PHE A 311 1.25 13.50 -1.10
N LYS A 312 0.37 13.70 -2.08
CA LYS A 312 -0.06 15.02 -2.52
C LYS A 312 -1.09 15.58 -1.52
N MET A 313 -0.60 16.03 -0.37
CA MET A 313 -1.40 16.76 0.60
C MET A 313 -0.54 17.75 1.38
N ILE A 314 -1.07 18.94 1.60
CA ILE A 314 -0.37 20.02 2.28
C ILE A 314 -0.45 19.77 3.79
N TRP A 315 0.71 19.52 4.41
CA TRP A 315 0.91 19.58 5.85
C TRP A 315 1.91 20.66 6.27
N ALA A 316 2.28 21.54 5.34
CA ALA A 316 3.23 22.61 5.61
C ALA A 316 2.60 23.66 6.53
N ASN A 317 3.21 23.88 7.69
CA ASN A 317 2.82 24.92 8.63
C ASN A 317 3.59 26.22 8.37
N THR A 318 4.62 26.18 7.51
CA THR A 318 5.48 27.30 7.16
C THR A 318 5.72 27.41 5.66
N THR A 319 6.06 28.62 5.19
CA THR A 319 6.44 28.86 3.79
C THR A 319 7.66 28.04 3.37
N GLU A 320 8.63 27.84 4.26
CA GLU A 320 9.83 27.06 3.98
C GLU A 320 9.50 25.57 3.77
N GLU A 321 8.65 24.99 4.62
CA GLU A 321 8.18 23.61 4.45
C GLU A 321 7.43 23.43 3.13
N LYS A 322 6.59 24.41 2.76
CA LYS A 322 5.89 24.41 1.48
C LYS A 322 6.88 24.40 0.31
N LEU A 323 7.88 25.29 0.32
CA LEU A 323 8.90 25.35 -0.73
C LEU A 323 9.69 24.05 -0.84
N LYS A 324 10.06 23.42 0.29
CA LYS A 324 10.73 22.10 0.29
C LYS A 324 9.83 21.00 -0.28
N PHE A 325 8.56 21.02 0.07
CA PHE A 325 7.56 20.07 -0.41
C PHE A 325 7.35 20.18 -1.92
N ASP A 326 7.14 21.41 -2.42
CA ASP A 326 6.97 21.70 -3.84
C ASP A 326 8.24 21.33 -4.64
N SER A 327 9.42 21.66 -4.09
CA SER A 327 10.70 21.28 -4.68
C SER A 327 10.87 19.76 -4.82
N ALA A 328 10.29 18.96 -3.92
CA ALA A 328 10.36 17.50 -4.00
C ALA A 328 9.57 16.94 -5.20
N PHE A 329 8.46 17.57 -5.60
CA PHE A 329 7.70 17.19 -6.79
C PHE A 329 8.40 17.60 -8.09
N LEU A 330 9.08 18.74 -8.08
CA LEU A 330 9.74 19.32 -9.25
C LEU A 330 11.15 18.76 -9.51
N ALA A 331 11.77 18.11 -8.53
CA ALA A 331 13.15 17.65 -8.61
C ALA A 331 13.44 16.82 -9.88
N ASP A 332 14.55 17.16 -10.55
CA ASP A 332 15.10 16.42 -11.69
C ASP A 332 16.63 16.31 -11.53
N PRO A 333 17.23 15.10 -11.40
CA PRO A 333 16.56 13.80 -11.39
C PRO A 333 15.59 13.64 -10.20
N PRO A 334 14.57 12.76 -10.31
CA PRO A 334 13.54 12.65 -9.28
C PRO A 334 14.11 12.21 -7.93
N GLN A 335 13.72 12.90 -6.85
CA GLN A 335 14.06 12.51 -5.48
C GLN A 335 13.05 11.53 -4.87
N LEU A 336 11.78 11.66 -5.26
CA LEU A 336 10.70 10.78 -4.84
C LEU A 336 10.70 9.50 -5.69
N TYR A 337 10.29 8.38 -5.09
CA TYR A 337 10.06 7.15 -5.84
C TYR A 337 8.63 7.09 -6.37
N ALA A 338 7.65 7.53 -5.58
CA ALA A 338 6.26 7.57 -5.98
C ALA A 338 5.51 8.74 -5.37
N ILE A 339 4.52 9.26 -6.10
CA ILE A 339 3.58 10.28 -5.64
C ILE A 339 2.18 9.67 -5.61
N HIS A 340 1.45 9.86 -4.50
CA HIS A 340 0.08 9.38 -4.29
C HIS A 340 -0.88 10.57 -4.25
N TYR A 341 -1.81 10.60 -5.21
CA TYR A 341 -2.65 11.76 -5.49
C TYR A 341 -3.98 11.73 -4.72
N PHE A 342 -4.06 12.42 -3.59
CA PHE A 342 -5.29 12.61 -2.82
C PHE A 342 -6.20 13.70 -3.44
N GLY A 343 -7.46 13.75 -3.00
CA GLY A 343 -8.48 14.66 -3.53
C GLY A 343 -8.97 14.26 -4.91
N LEU A 344 -9.36 15.25 -5.72
CA LEU A 344 -9.60 15.06 -7.16
C LEU A 344 -8.30 14.65 -7.85
N LYS A 345 -8.41 13.64 -8.71
CA LYS A 345 -7.26 13.06 -9.40
C LYS A 345 -6.83 13.93 -10.58
N PRO A 346 -5.55 13.95 -10.96
CA PRO A 346 -5.07 14.85 -12.02
C PRO A 346 -5.81 14.74 -13.35
N TRP A 347 -6.15 13.50 -13.76
CA TRP A 347 -6.90 13.26 -15.00
C TRP A 347 -8.36 13.71 -14.94
N MET A 348 -8.91 13.96 -13.74
CA MET A 348 -10.25 14.50 -13.53
C MET A 348 -10.27 16.03 -13.60
N CYS A 349 -9.12 16.68 -13.42
CA CYS A 349 -8.93 18.11 -13.57
C CYS A 349 -8.52 18.44 -15.01
N TYR A 350 -8.64 19.72 -15.39
CA TYR A 350 -7.92 20.22 -16.56
C TYR A 350 -6.42 20.25 -16.29
N ARG A 351 -5.63 20.23 -17.37
CA ARG A 351 -4.17 20.29 -17.31
C ARG A 351 -3.64 21.56 -16.63
N ASP A 352 -4.35 22.66 -16.79
CA ASP A 352 -3.85 24.01 -16.51
C ASP A 352 -3.49 24.25 -15.03
N TYR A 353 -4.19 23.62 -14.09
CA TYR A 353 -3.92 23.68 -12.64
C TYR A 353 -4.63 22.55 -11.89
N ASP A 354 -4.27 22.35 -10.62
CA ASP A 354 -4.93 21.40 -9.74
C ASP A 354 -6.33 21.92 -9.36
N CYS A 355 -7.37 21.33 -9.96
CA CYS A 355 -8.76 21.74 -9.71
C CYS A 355 -9.25 21.49 -8.27
N ASN A 356 -8.46 20.86 -7.41
CA ASN A 356 -8.72 20.86 -5.97
C ASN A 356 -8.71 22.28 -5.35
N TRP A 357 -8.05 23.26 -5.98
CA TRP A 357 -8.08 24.67 -5.56
C TRP A 357 -9.50 25.27 -5.59
N ASP A 358 -10.36 24.78 -6.49
CA ASP A 358 -11.74 25.26 -6.66
C ASP A 358 -12.74 24.65 -5.66
N LEU A 359 -12.28 23.75 -4.78
CA LEU A 359 -13.11 23.04 -3.81
C LEU A 359 -12.67 23.34 -2.39
N GLU A 360 -13.56 23.83 -1.53
CA GLU A 360 -13.26 24.11 -0.13
C GLU A 360 -12.63 22.90 0.59
N THR A 361 -13.26 21.72 0.46
CA THR A 361 -12.77 20.46 1.03
C THR A 361 -11.59 19.86 0.27
N GLY A 362 -11.27 20.39 -0.91
CA GLY A 362 -10.16 19.96 -1.77
C GLY A 362 -8.85 20.69 -1.48
N ARG A 363 -8.89 21.89 -0.89
CA ARG A 363 -7.71 22.77 -0.73
C ARG A 363 -6.54 22.11 0.01
N GLY A 364 -6.81 21.24 0.99
CA GLY A 364 -5.75 20.48 1.70
C GLY A 364 -4.99 19.49 0.81
N PHE A 365 -5.52 19.18 -0.37
CA PHE A 365 -4.91 18.29 -1.36
C PHE A 365 -4.36 19.04 -2.58
N ALA A 366 -4.63 20.34 -2.72
CA ALA A 366 -4.29 21.07 -3.93
C ALA A 366 -2.79 21.37 -4.02
N ASN A 367 -2.15 21.04 -5.15
CA ASN A 367 -0.74 21.34 -5.40
C ASN A 367 -0.44 21.29 -6.91
N ASP A 368 -0.08 22.42 -7.51
CA ASP A 368 0.10 22.54 -8.96
C ASP A 368 1.38 21.87 -9.45
N GLU A 369 2.40 21.79 -8.61
CA GLU A 369 3.69 21.17 -8.90
C GLU A 369 3.53 19.64 -9.00
N ALA A 370 2.80 19.03 -8.06
CA ALA A 370 2.43 17.63 -8.12
C ALA A 370 1.50 17.34 -9.31
N HIS A 371 0.54 18.24 -9.59
CA HIS A 371 -0.36 18.12 -10.73
C HIS A 371 0.40 18.16 -12.06
N TRP A 372 1.27 19.15 -12.23
CA TRP A 372 2.17 19.27 -13.37
C TRP A 372 3.07 18.04 -13.52
N ARG A 373 3.58 17.50 -12.41
CA ARG A 373 4.40 16.27 -12.42
C ARG A 373 3.63 15.08 -12.98
N TRP A 374 2.34 14.94 -12.69
CA TRP A 374 1.50 13.91 -13.29
C TRP A 374 1.36 14.11 -14.80
N TRP A 375 1.11 15.35 -15.22
CA TRP A 375 0.96 15.70 -16.64
C TRP A 375 2.23 15.46 -17.46
N ARG A 376 3.41 15.66 -16.86
CA ARG A 376 4.69 15.31 -17.49
C ARG A 376 4.78 13.83 -17.83
N VAL A 377 4.28 12.94 -16.96
CA VAL A 377 4.23 11.49 -17.23
C VAL A 377 3.17 11.18 -18.29
N TYR A 378 2.02 11.84 -18.22
CA TYR A 378 0.97 11.69 -19.24
C TYR A 378 1.45 12.06 -20.65
N ASP A 379 2.25 13.11 -20.79
CA ASP A 379 2.71 13.60 -22.10
C ASP A 379 3.57 12.61 -22.87
N GLU A 380 4.28 11.77 -22.13
CA GLU A 380 5.16 10.74 -22.67
C GLU A 380 4.41 9.46 -23.08
N MET A 381 3.11 9.36 -22.76
CA MET A 381 2.27 8.25 -23.19
C MET A 381 1.92 8.33 -24.67
N ASP A 382 1.69 7.18 -25.30
CA ASP A 382 1.20 7.12 -26.67
C ASP A 382 -0.18 7.78 -26.82
N GLU A 383 -0.42 8.43 -27.95
CA GLU A 383 -1.71 9.10 -28.26
C GLU A 383 -2.92 8.18 -28.18
N GLY A 384 -2.75 6.89 -28.47
CA GLY A 384 -3.80 5.88 -28.31
C GLY A 384 -4.23 5.70 -26.85
N LEU A 385 -3.27 5.76 -25.93
CA LEU A 385 -3.50 5.61 -24.49
C LEU A 385 -4.09 6.88 -23.87
N LYS A 386 -3.62 8.06 -24.31
CA LYS A 386 -4.14 9.38 -23.90
C LYS A 386 -5.66 9.53 -24.11
N LYS A 387 -6.23 8.86 -25.13
CA LYS A 387 -7.68 8.84 -25.37
C LYS A 387 -8.50 8.27 -24.21
N MET A 388 -7.91 7.40 -23.38
CA MET A 388 -8.58 6.84 -22.19
C MET A 388 -8.70 7.85 -21.03
N CYS A 389 -8.07 9.02 -21.16
CA CYS A 389 -8.07 10.10 -20.16
C CYS A 389 -8.99 11.28 -20.52
N ARG A 390 -9.92 11.08 -21.47
CA ARG A 390 -10.91 12.09 -21.85
C ARG A 390 -11.89 12.36 -20.72
N LEU A 391 -12.37 13.61 -20.67
CA LEU A 391 -13.39 14.03 -19.72
C LEU A 391 -14.78 13.80 -20.31
N SER A 392 -15.63 13.09 -19.59
CA SER A 392 -17.07 13.01 -19.86
C SER A 392 -17.73 14.38 -19.75
N VAL A 393 -18.88 14.53 -20.42
CA VAL A 393 -19.72 15.74 -20.32
C VAL A 393 -20.05 16.08 -18.85
N LYS A 394 -20.28 15.05 -18.02
CA LYS A 394 -20.56 15.23 -16.58
C LYS A 394 -19.35 15.81 -15.85
N GLN A 395 -18.15 15.29 -16.09
CA GLN A 395 -16.92 15.81 -15.48
C GLN A 395 -16.67 17.27 -15.87
N LYS A 396 -16.82 17.61 -17.15
CA LYS A 396 -16.68 19.01 -17.63
C LYS A 396 -17.66 19.95 -16.95
N LYS A 397 -18.94 19.54 -16.83
CA LYS A 397 -19.97 20.31 -16.10
C LYS A 397 -19.59 20.50 -14.63
N ASN A 398 -19.06 19.46 -13.97
CA ASN A 398 -18.62 19.55 -12.58
C ASN A 398 -17.43 20.54 -12.41
N LEU A 399 -16.42 20.47 -13.29
CA LEU A 399 -15.30 21.42 -13.26
C LEU A 399 -15.75 22.87 -13.43
N ASN A 400 -16.64 23.13 -14.38
CA ASN A 400 -17.21 24.47 -14.57
C ASN A 400 -18.02 24.92 -13.34
N HIS A 401 -18.76 24.00 -12.71
CA HIS A 401 -19.49 24.29 -11.49
C HIS A 401 -18.54 24.66 -10.33
N PHE A 402 -17.46 23.91 -10.12
CA PHE A 402 -16.49 24.19 -9.06
C PHE A 402 -15.86 25.57 -9.23
N ARG A 403 -15.41 25.91 -10.44
CA ARG A 403 -14.89 27.25 -10.77
C ARG A 403 -15.89 28.36 -10.51
N LEU A 404 -17.17 28.15 -10.86
CA LEU A 404 -18.22 29.12 -10.59
C LEU A 404 -18.43 29.34 -9.08
N GLN A 405 -18.37 28.27 -8.27
CA GLN A 405 -18.49 28.38 -6.82
C GLN A 405 -17.27 29.10 -6.23
N ALA A 406 -16.06 28.74 -6.62
CA ALA A 406 -14.83 29.42 -6.21
C ALA A 406 -14.85 30.92 -6.54
N SER A 407 -15.39 31.28 -7.71
CA SER A 407 -15.61 32.67 -8.12
C SER A 407 -16.60 33.40 -7.21
N LYS A 408 -17.78 32.79 -6.95
CA LYS A 408 -18.80 33.37 -6.05
C LYS A 408 -18.27 33.57 -4.63
N MET A 409 -17.48 32.62 -4.14
CA MET A 409 -16.85 32.66 -2.82
C MET A 409 -15.58 33.51 -2.78
N ARG A 410 -15.09 34.01 -3.93
CA ARG A 410 -13.89 34.85 -4.06
C ARG A 410 -12.66 34.20 -3.41
N TYR A 411 -12.40 32.94 -3.76
CA TYR A 411 -11.20 32.25 -3.29
C TYR A 411 -9.94 33.02 -3.65
N SER A 412 -9.07 33.23 -2.66
CA SER A 412 -7.93 34.17 -2.70
C SER A 412 -6.75 33.72 -3.55
N ASP A 413 -6.67 32.42 -3.87
CA ASP A 413 -5.66 31.86 -4.78
C ASP A 413 -5.96 32.17 -6.25
N GLU A 414 -7.20 32.57 -6.57
CA GLU A 414 -7.65 33.00 -7.89
C GLU A 414 -7.47 31.99 -9.05
N HIS A 415 -7.23 30.69 -8.79
CA HIS A 415 -7.08 29.68 -9.85
C HIS A 415 -8.31 29.58 -10.77
N TRP A 416 -9.50 29.81 -10.22
CA TRP A 416 -10.75 29.86 -10.97
C TRP A 416 -10.79 30.92 -12.09
N LYS A 417 -9.86 31.89 -12.09
CA LYS A 417 -9.70 32.89 -13.16
C LYS A 417 -8.79 32.42 -14.30
N TRP A 418 -8.00 31.36 -14.12
CA TRP A 418 -7.01 30.94 -15.10
C TRP A 418 -7.66 30.44 -16.39
N ASN A 419 -7.08 30.77 -17.54
CA ASN A 419 -7.61 30.32 -18.82
C ASN A 419 -7.37 28.81 -18.99
N ILE A 420 -8.40 28.06 -19.38
CA ILE A 420 -8.30 26.61 -19.64
C ILE A 420 -7.88 26.41 -21.09
N THR A 421 -6.66 25.90 -21.28
CA THR A 421 -6.06 25.57 -22.58
C THR A 421 -6.05 24.07 -22.87
N ASP A 422 -6.40 23.23 -21.88
CA ASP A 422 -6.50 21.79 -22.06
C ASP A 422 -7.46 21.41 -23.21
N PRO A 423 -7.00 20.69 -24.26
CA PRO A 423 -7.83 20.34 -25.41
C PRO A 423 -9.01 19.44 -25.05
N ARG A 424 -8.96 18.72 -23.92
CA ARG A 424 -10.07 17.90 -23.43
C ARG A 424 -11.28 18.72 -23.01
N LYS A 425 -11.15 20.05 -22.90
CA LYS A 425 -12.30 20.96 -22.73
C LYS A 425 -13.29 20.81 -23.87
N ASP A 426 -12.80 20.72 -25.11
CA ASP A 426 -13.63 20.75 -26.32
C ASP A 426 -13.85 19.35 -26.94
N LEU A 427 -12.97 18.38 -26.64
CA LEU A 427 -13.05 16.97 -27.08
C LEU A 427 -13.95 16.12 -26.19
#